data_AF-A0A6B3I0X0-F1
#
_entry.id   AF-A0A6B3I0X0-F1
#
_cell.length_a   1.000
_cell.length_b   1.000
_cell.length_c   1.000
_cell.angle_alpha   90.00
_cell.angle_beta   90.00
_cell.angle_gamma   90.00
#
_symmetry.space_group_name_H-M   'P 1'
#
loop_
_entity.id
_entity.type
_entity.pdbx_description
1 polymer ?
#
loop_
_entity_poly.entity_id
_entity_poly.type
_entity_poly.pdbx_seq_one_letter_code
_entity_poly.pdbx_strand_id
1 'polypeptide(L)'
;TAFAHPLPPGGEADWALRWFTPATEVDMCGHATLATAHVLHTTGRATGTVRFTARCGILTSTARPDGSLTLDFPTAPLREETAPPGLAEALGAEPVSVHDTGEHIGDLLVEL
;
A
#
# COMPACT_ATOMS: atom_id res chain seq x y z
N THR A 1 5.58 -7.48 8.61
CA THR A 1 6.58 -8.22 7.81
C THR A 1 6.06 -8.47 6.42
N ALA A 2 6.88 -8.25 5.39
CA ALA A 2 6.57 -8.56 4.00
C ALA A 2 7.18 -9.89 3.58
N PHE A 3 6.46 -10.66 2.76
CA PHE A 3 6.94 -11.88 2.13
C PHE A 3 6.77 -11.75 0.61
N ALA A 4 7.87 -11.85 -0.13
CA ALA A 4 7.90 -11.77 -1.58
C ALA A 4 8.29 -13.12 -2.19
N HIS A 5 7.47 -13.63 -3.10
CA HIS A 5 7.71 -14.89 -3.82
C HIS A 5 7.81 -14.61 -5.33
N PRO A 6 8.90 -15.01 -6.01
CA PRO A 6 9.05 -14.76 -7.43
C PRO A 6 8.04 -15.59 -8.23
N LEU A 7 7.45 -14.99 -9.26
CA LEU A 7 6.50 -15.66 -10.13
C LEU A 7 7.16 -16.14 -11.42
N PRO A 8 6.60 -17.19 -12.08
CA PRO A 8 7.05 -17.57 -13.42
C PRO A 8 6.90 -16.40 -14.41
N PRO A 9 7.79 -16.29 -15.40
CA PRO A 9 7.70 -15.26 -16.43
C PRO A 9 6.44 -15.43 -17.30
N GLY A 10 5.98 -14.32 -17.89
CA GLY A 10 4.84 -14.30 -18.82
C GLY A 10 3.48 -14.00 -18.17
N GLY A 11 3.45 -13.78 -16.85
CA GLY A 11 2.28 -13.27 -16.15
C GLY A 11 2.22 -11.73 -16.07
N GLU A 12 1.19 -11.21 -15.43
CA GLU A 12 0.99 -9.77 -15.20
C GLU A 12 1.88 -9.19 -14.10
N ALA A 13 2.47 -10.05 -13.25
CA ALA A 13 3.31 -9.67 -12.12
C ALA A 13 4.60 -10.50 -12.06
N ASP A 14 5.65 -9.90 -11.51
CA ASP A 14 6.96 -10.51 -11.33
C ASP A 14 7.08 -11.24 -9.99
N TRP A 15 6.34 -10.76 -8.98
CA TRP A 15 6.36 -11.28 -7.61
C TRP A 15 4.95 -11.33 -7.01
N ALA A 16 4.65 -12.34 -6.20
CA ALA A 16 3.54 -12.31 -5.25
C ALA A 16 4.03 -11.68 -3.95
N LEU A 17 3.27 -10.70 -3.42
CA LEU A 17 3.64 -9.94 -2.23
C LEU A 17 2.50 -9.99 -1.20
N ARG A 18 2.86 -10.32 0.04
CA ARG A 18 1.93 -10.39 1.18
C ARG A 18 2.52 -9.67 2.40
N TRP A 19 1.66 -9.05 3.21
CA TRP A 19 2.07 -8.36 4.43
C TRP A 19 1.31 -8.87 5.64
N PHE A 20 2.05 -9.07 6.73
CA PHE A 20 1.49 -9.53 8.00
C PHE A 20 1.91 -8.59 9.11
N THR A 21 0.93 -8.12 9.88
CA THR A 21 1.16 -7.60 11.23
C THR A 21 1.38 -8.79 12.19
N PRO A 22 1.71 -8.56 13.46
CA PRO A 22 1.75 -9.65 14.43
C PRO A 22 0.43 -10.44 14.56
N ALA A 23 -0.71 -9.83 14.23
CA ALA A 23 -2.03 -10.41 14.45
C ALA A 23 -2.67 -10.99 13.17
N THR A 24 -2.47 -10.35 12.01
CA THR A 24 -3.20 -10.70 10.79
C THR A 24 -2.43 -10.32 9.53
N GLU A 25 -2.83 -10.92 8.42
CA GLU A 25 -2.53 -10.38 7.09
C GLU A 25 -3.31 -9.08 6.85
N VAL A 26 -2.70 -8.14 6.14
CA VAL A 26 -3.32 -6.88 5.68
C VAL A 26 -3.26 -6.77 4.16
N ASP A 27 -4.22 -6.05 3.59
CA ASP A 27 -4.37 -5.94 2.14
C ASP A 27 -3.36 -4.99 1.49
N MET A 28 -2.87 -3.99 2.23
CA MET A 28 -1.95 -2.97 1.72
C MET A 28 -0.95 -2.52 2.80
N CYS A 29 0.31 -2.31 2.41
CA CYS A 29 1.33 -1.73 3.29
C CYS A 29 2.45 -1.03 2.48
N GLY A 30 2.30 0.27 2.22
CA GLY A 30 3.20 1.03 1.34
C GLY A 30 4.68 0.98 1.72
N HIS A 31 5.00 1.24 2.99
CA HIS A 31 6.38 1.25 3.48
C HIS A 31 7.06 -0.13 3.39
N ALA A 32 6.32 -1.21 3.61
CA ALA A 32 6.87 -2.56 3.46
C ALA A 32 7.04 -2.97 1.98
N THR A 33 6.19 -2.47 1.08
CA THR A 33 6.41 -2.59 -0.38
C THR A 33 7.68 -1.85 -0.79
N LEU A 34 7.89 -0.62 -0.32
CA LEU A 34 9.11 0.16 -0.58
C LEU A 34 10.35 -0.58 -0.10
N ALA A 35 10.33 -1.08 1.14
CA ALA A 35 11.44 -1.85 1.70
C ALA A 35 11.73 -3.13 0.90
N THR A 36 10.68 -3.83 0.45
CA THR A 36 10.81 -5.03 -0.38
C THR A 36 11.46 -4.70 -1.73
N ALA A 37 10.96 -3.69 -2.44
CA ALA A 37 11.53 -3.24 -3.71
C ALA A 37 13.00 -2.81 -3.54
N HIS A 38 13.31 -2.08 -2.46
CA HIS A 38 14.68 -1.68 -2.14
C HIS A 38 15.61 -2.89 -1.98
N VAL A 39 15.21 -3.91 -1.23
CA VAL A 39 16.02 -5.15 -1.07
C VAL A 39 16.17 -5.88 -2.40
N LEU A 40 15.11 -5.99 -3.21
CA LEU A 40 15.19 -6.64 -4.51
C LEU A 40 16.17 -5.95 -5.46
N HIS A 41 16.16 -4.62 -5.50
CA HIS A 41 17.11 -3.84 -6.30
C HIS A 41 18.53 -3.91 -5.78
N THR A 42 18.74 -3.65 -4.49
CA THR A 42 20.09 -3.62 -3.89
C THR A 42 20.76 -4.99 -3.86
N THR A 43 19.99 -6.07 -3.86
CA THR A 43 20.54 -7.45 -3.96
C THR A 43 20.63 -7.97 -5.39
N GLY A 44 20.31 -7.16 -6.42
CA GLY A 44 20.37 -7.55 -7.83
C GLY A 44 19.32 -8.56 -8.27
N ARG A 45 18.26 -8.75 -7.48
CA ARG A 45 17.13 -9.66 -7.80
C ARG A 45 16.07 -9.00 -8.69
N ALA A 46 16.14 -7.68 -8.87
CA ALA A 46 15.28 -6.95 -9.77
C ALA A 46 15.98 -5.73 -10.36
N THR A 47 15.60 -5.36 -11.59
CA THR A 47 16.09 -4.18 -12.30
C THR A 47 14.92 -3.43 -12.92
N GLY A 48 14.96 -2.10 -12.90
CA GLY A 48 13.91 -1.27 -13.50
C GLY A 48 12.59 -1.31 -12.72
N THR A 49 11.48 -1.52 -13.41
CA THR A 49 10.15 -1.62 -12.79
C THR A 49 9.88 -3.05 -12.31
N VAL A 50 9.40 -3.19 -11.08
CA VAL A 50 8.95 -4.45 -10.49
C VAL A 50 7.44 -4.41 -10.29
N ARG A 51 6.74 -5.44 -10.74
CA ARG A 51 5.31 -5.62 -10.56
C ARG A 51 5.04 -6.66 -9.48
N PHE A 52 4.25 -6.27 -8.48
CA PHE A 52 3.81 -7.15 -7.40
C PHE A 52 2.31 -7.43 -7.58
N THR A 53 1.92 -8.69 -7.51
CA THR A 53 0.51 -9.05 -7.28
C THR A 53 0.29 -9.19 -5.77
N ALA A 54 -0.75 -8.54 -5.27
CA ALA A 54 -1.13 -8.50 -3.87
C ALA A 54 -2.67 -8.54 -3.75
N ARG A 55 -3.18 -8.61 -2.51
CA ARG A 55 -4.62 -8.66 -2.26
C ARG A 55 -5.36 -7.40 -2.72
N CYS A 56 -4.71 -6.25 -2.65
CA CYS A 56 -5.25 -4.98 -3.15
C CYS A 56 -5.10 -4.79 -4.67
N GLY A 57 -4.56 -5.77 -5.42
CA GLY A 57 -4.32 -5.69 -6.86
C GLY A 57 -2.83 -5.64 -7.23
N ILE A 58 -2.54 -5.07 -8.40
CA ILE A 58 -1.16 -4.92 -8.89
C ILE A 58 -0.54 -3.64 -8.35
N LEU A 59 0.64 -3.77 -7.74
CA LEU A 59 1.48 -2.65 -7.33
C LEU A 59 2.71 -2.60 -8.22
N THR A 60 3.20 -1.41 -8.53
CA THR A 60 4.50 -1.29 -9.21
C THR A 60 5.48 -0.46 -8.40
N SER A 61 6.75 -0.83 -8.48
CA SER A 61 7.85 0.00 -8.00
C SER A 61 8.85 0.23 -9.11
N THR A 62 9.35 1.46 -9.24
CA THR A 62 10.38 1.80 -10.22
C THR A 62 11.56 2.46 -9.53
N ALA A 63 12.74 1.86 -9.69
CA ALA A 63 14.00 2.46 -9.27
C ALA A 63 14.43 3.57 -10.23
N ARG A 64 14.87 4.69 -9.67
CA ARG A 64 15.44 5.82 -10.41
C ARG A 64 16.97 5.86 -10.31
N PRO A 65 17.65 6.54 -11.26
CA PRO A 65 19.10 6.67 -11.24
C PRO A 65 19.68 7.35 -9.98
N ASP A 66 18.89 8.17 -9.30
CA ASP A 66 19.27 8.85 -8.06
C ASP A 66 19.13 7.97 -6.80
N GLY A 67 18.74 6.70 -6.96
CA GLY A 67 18.53 5.76 -5.87
C GLY A 67 17.14 5.86 -5.22
N SER A 68 16.28 6.77 -5.67
CA SER A 68 14.89 6.84 -5.21
C SER A 68 14.04 5.71 -5.82
N LEU A 69 12.97 5.34 -5.10
CA LEU A 69 11.95 4.40 -5.57
C LEU A 69 10.61 5.13 -5.63
N THR A 70 9.88 4.95 -6.73
CA THR A 70 8.44 5.24 -6.73
C THR A 70 7.63 3.99 -6.44
N LEU A 71 6.43 4.23 -5.93
CA LEU A 71 5.39 3.25 -5.80
C LEU A 71 4.15 3.75 -6.55
N ASP A 72 3.51 2.86 -7.29
CA ASP A 72 2.21 3.08 -7.94
C ASP A 72 1.24 2.02 -7.45
N PHE A 73 0.16 2.49 -6.83
CA PHE A 73 -0.80 1.70 -6.07
C PHE A 73 -2.20 1.96 -6.62
N PRO A 74 -3.11 0.98 -6.55
CA PRO A 74 -4.52 1.19 -6.83
C PRO A 74 -5.07 2.34 -5.99
N THR A 75 -5.83 3.21 -6.66
CA THR A 75 -6.50 4.34 -6.00
C THR A 75 -7.48 3.84 -4.96
N ALA A 76 -7.38 4.37 -3.75
CA ALA A 76 -8.42 4.23 -2.73
C ALA A 76 -9.53 5.26 -3.00
N PRO A 77 -10.73 4.84 -3.45
CA PRO A 77 -11.82 5.78 -3.70
C PRO A 77 -12.31 6.35 -2.37
N LEU A 78 -12.54 7.66 -2.34
CA LEU A 78 -13.11 8.34 -1.18
C LEU A 78 -14.63 8.36 -1.30
N ARG A 79 -15.31 7.91 -0.26
CA ARG A 79 -16.77 8.00 -0.15
C ARG A 79 -17.11 8.81 1.08
N GLU A 80 -17.92 9.85 0.92
CA GLU A 80 -18.41 10.62 2.07
C GLU A 80 -19.09 9.69 3.09
N GLU A 81 -18.77 9.89 4.36
CA GLU A 81 -19.22 9.07 5.47
C GLU A 81 -19.65 9.95 6.64
N THR A 82 -20.63 9.49 7.43
CA THR A 82 -21.06 10.22 8.62
C THR A 82 -19.99 10.11 9.70
N ALA A 83 -19.60 11.24 10.30
CA ALA A 83 -18.67 11.25 11.42
C ALA A 83 -19.18 10.33 12.56
N PRO A 84 -18.41 9.30 12.96
CA PRO A 84 -18.82 8.43 14.05
C PRO A 84 -18.90 9.20 15.37
N PRO A 85 -19.80 8.80 16.29
CA PRO A 85 -19.91 9.43 17.60
C PRO A 85 -18.56 9.48 18.33
N GLY A 86 -18.22 10.64 18.89
CA GLY A 86 -16.97 10.85 19.63
C GLY A 86 -15.75 11.20 18.77
N LEU A 87 -15.86 11.22 17.42
CA LEU A 87 -14.72 11.54 16.55
C LEU A 87 -14.14 12.94 16.83
N ALA A 88 -14.98 13.96 16.91
CA ALA A 88 -14.55 15.34 17.15
C ALA A 88 -13.85 15.50 18.52
N GLU A 89 -14.34 14.81 19.55
CA GLU A 89 -13.72 14.79 20.88
C GLU A 89 -12.36 14.10 20.84
N ALA A 90 -12.26 12.95 20.16
CA ALA A 90 -11.01 12.19 20.02
C ALA A 90 -9.94 12.97 19.23
N LEU A 91 -10.34 13.76 18.24
CA LEU A 91 -9.44 14.60 17.43
C LEU A 91 -9.18 15.98 18.05
N GLY A 92 -10.03 16.43 18.98
CA GLY A 92 -9.96 17.77 19.58
C GLY A 92 -10.34 18.91 18.63
N ALA A 93 -11.03 18.61 17.53
CA ALA A 93 -11.46 19.56 16.50
C ALA A 93 -12.72 19.05 15.80
N GLU A 94 -13.55 19.98 15.30
CA GLU A 94 -14.73 19.65 14.51
C GLU A 94 -14.33 19.26 13.09
N PRO A 95 -14.66 18.05 12.60
CA PRO A 95 -14.39 17.66 11.23
C PRO A 95 -15.11 18.53 10.20
N VAL A 96 -14.39 19.00 9.19
CA VAL A 96 -14.94 19.64 7.98
C VAL A 96 -15.58 18.58 7.08
N SER A 97 -14.91 17.44 6.91
CA SER A 97 -15.40 16.33 6.10
C SER A 97 -14.83 14.98 6.59
N VAL A 98 -15.59 13.91 6.37
CA VAL A 98 -15.20 12.54 6.73
C VAL A 98 -15.47 11.63 5.54
N HIS A 99 -14.49 10.80 5.19
CA HIS A 99 -14.59 9.89 4.06
C HIS A 99 -14.09 8.49 4.42
N ASP A 100 -14.80 7.45 3.97
CA ASP A 100 -14.31 6.08 3.93
C ASP A 100 -13.28 5.92 2.81
N THR A 101 -12.20 5.20 3.08
CA THR A 101 -11.06 5.00 2.15
C THR A 101 -11.13 3.68 1.38
N GLY A 102 -12.30 3.07 1.29
CA GLY A 102 -12.53 1.84 0.53
C GLY A 102 -12.00 0.58 1.21
N GLU A 103 -12.29 -0.57 0.60
CA GLU A 103 -12.15 -1.88 1.25
C GLU A 103 -10.71 -2.28 1.63
N HIS A 104 -9.71 -1.85 0.85
CA HIS A 104 -8.32 -2.29 1.06
C HIS A 104 -7.55 -1.47 2.09
N ILE A 105 -7.98 -0.22 2.34
CA ILE A 105 -7.43 0.61 3.41
C ILE A 105 -8.30 0.46 4.66
N GLY A 106 -9.61 0.69 4.54
CA GLY A 106 -10.57 0.47 5.62
C GLY A 106 -10.49 1.49 6.76
N ASP A 107 -9.87 2.65 6.52
CA ASP A 107 -9.74 3.75 7.48
C ASP A 107 -10.66 4.93 7.10
N LEU A 108 -10.84 5.86 8.04
CA LEU A 108 -11.46 7.16 7.76
C LEU A 108 -10.41 8.21 7.41
N LEU A 109 -10.62 8.93 6.31
CA LEU A 109 -9.93 10.19 6.02
C LEU A 109 -10.76 11.34 6.58
N VAL A 110 -10.17 12.11 7.48
CA VAL A 110 -10.82 13.24 8.17
C VAL A 110 -10.12 14.54 7.83
N GLU A 111 -10.88 15.52 7.36
CA GLU A 111 -10.46 16.91 7.19
C GLU A 111 -10.89 17.71 8.42
N LEU A 112 -9.99 18.52 8.97
CA LEU A 112 -10.19 19.34 10.18
C LEU A 112 -10.10 20.85 9.87
#